data_AF-A0A087ACY6-F1
#
_entry.id   AF-A0A087ACY6-F1
#
_cell.length_a   1.000
_cell.length_b   1.000
_cell.length_c   1.000
_cell.angle_alpha   90.00
_cell.angle_beta   90.00
_cell.angle_gamma   90.00
#
_symmetry.space_group_name_H-M   'P 1'
#
loop_
_entity.id
_entity.type
_entity.pdbx_description
1 polymer ?
#
loop_
_entity_poly.entity_id
_entity_poly.type
_entity_poly.pdbx_seq_one_letter_code
_entity_poly.pdbx_strand_id
1 'polypeptide(L)' 'MKILVADDDPQFLKALKITLHSQGYDIVTARDGVECITVAVKEHPDLFVLDLGMRGWTAWG' A
#
# COMPACT_ATOMS: atom_id res chain seq x y z
N MET A 1 14.53 -0.05 3.92
CA MET A 1 13.73 0.48 2.82
C MET A 1 12.27 0.20 3.13
N LYS A 2 11.46 1.25 3.24
CA LYS A 2 10.04 1.17 3.54
C LYS A 2 9.23 1.24 2.25
N ILE A 3 8.30 0.31 2.04
CA ILE A 3 7.46 0.23 0.85
C ILE A 3 6.00 0.39 1.26
N LEU A 4 5.29 1.28 0.58
CA LEU A 4 3.83 1.37 0.68
C LEU A 4 3.20 0.56 -0.46
N VAL A 5 2.32 -0.37 -0.08
CA VAL A 5 1.49 -1.13 -1.02
C VAL A 5 0.03 -0.72 -0.85
N ALA A 6 -0.64 -0.31 -1.92
CA ALA A 6 -2.05 0.03 -1.92
C ALA A 6 -2.84 -0.89 -2.86
N ASP A 7 -3.83 -1.60 -2.32
CA ASP A 7 -4.66 -2.58 -3.01
C ASP A 7 -5.95 -2.81 -2.19
N ASP A 8 -7.11 -2.99 -2.81
CA ASP A 8 -8.38 -3.19 -2.10
C ASP A 8 -8.60 -4.65 -1.63
N ASP A 9 -7.74 -5.60 -2.05
CA ASP A 9 -7.75 -6.97 -1.56
C ASP A 9 -6.91 -7.13 -0.27
N PRO A 10 -7.55 -7.32 0.90
CA PRO A 10 -6.83 -7.48 2.16
C PRO A 10 -6.01 -8.78 2.24
N GLN A 11 -6.37 -9.82 1.47
CA GLN A 11 -5.62 -11.07 1.43
C GLN A 11 -4.31 -10.88 0.67
N PHE A 12 -4.34 -10.15 -0.46
CA PHE A 12 -3.15 -9.80 -1.22
C PHE A 12 -2.18 -8.98 -0.39
N LEU A 13 -2.66 -7.90 0.25
CA LEU A 13 -1.85 -7.06 1.14
C LEU A 13 -1.18 -7.87 2.26
N LYS A 14 -1.93 -8.78 2.90
CA LYS A 14 -1.40 -9.63 3.97
C LYS A 14 -0.30 -10.57 3.46
N ALA A 15 -0.55 -11.24 2.33
CA ALA A 15 0.42 -12.16 1.73
C ALA A 15 1.70 -11.42 1.34
N LEU A 16 1.59 -10.27 0.68
CA LEU A 16 2.74 -9.49 0.23
C LEU A 16 3.53 -8.93 1.41
N LYS A 17 2.85 -8.46 2.47
CA LYS A 17 3.50 -8.01 3.71
C LYS A 17 4.33 -9.11 4.33
N ILE A 18 3.81 -10.34 4.45
CA ILE A 18 4.56 -11.48 5.00
C ILE A 18 5.78 -11.79 4.12
N THR A 19 5.58 -11.90 2.80
CA THR A 19 6.64 -12.25 1.86
C THR A 19 7.77 -11.22 1.85
N LEU A 20 7.45 -9.94 1.68
CA LEU A 20 8.48 -8.90 1.58
C LEU A 20 9.13 -8.57 2.93
N HIS A 21 8.39 -8.70 4.04
CA HIS A 21 8.99 -8.57 5.36
C HIS A 21 10.02 -9.69 5.61
N SER A 22 9.76 -10.92 5.15
CA SER A 22 10.75 -12.01 5.23
C SER A 22 12.02 -11.74 4.41
N GLN A 23 11.97 -10.80 3.46
CA GLN A 23 13.11 -10.34 2.66
C GLN A 23 13.80 -9.09 3.26
N GLY A 24 13.36 -8.61 4.43
CA GLY A 24 13.96 -7.48 5.13
C GLY A 24 13.40 -6.10 4.78
N TYR A 25 12.28 -6.04 4.06
CA TYR A 25 11.59 -4.78 3.79
C TYR A 25 10.59 -4.42 4.90
N ASP A 26 10.47 -3.12 5.17
CA ASP A 26 9.40 -2.61 6.03
C ASP A 26 8.18 -2.29 5.17
N ILE A 27 7.06 -2.98 5.42
CA ILE A 27 5.87 -2.88 4.58
C ILE A 27 4.74 -2.20 5.34
N VAL A 28 4.32 -1.05 4.82
CA VAL A 28 3.08 -0.35 5.18
C VAL A 28 2.06 -0.55 4.08
N THR A 29 0.78 -0.62 4.44
CA THR A 29 -0.30 -0.99 3.51
C THR A 29 -1.42 0.04 3.57
N ALA A 30 -2.14 0.18 2.46
CA ALA A 30 -3.37 0.96 2.36
C ALA A 30 -4.41 0.19 1.54
N ARG A 31 -5.70 0.36 1.87
CA ARG A 31 -6.82 -0.35 1.22
C ARG A 31 -7.65 0.50 0.28
N ASP A 32 -7.34 1.80 0.23
CA ASP A 32 -7.97 2.76 -0.66
C ASP A 32 -7.04 3.96 -0.87
N GLY A 33 -7.43 4.87 -1.77
CA GLY A 33 -6.65 6.07 -2.10
C GLY A 33 -6.47 7.02 -0.91
N VAL A 34 -7.47 7.14 -0.02
CA VAL A 34 -7.42 8.05 1.13
C VAL A 34 -6.45 7.53 2.19
N GLU A 35 -6.51 6.24 2.50
CA GLU A 35 -5.56 5.55 3.37
C GLU A 35 -4.16 5.62 2.75
N CYS A 36 -4.02 5.45 1.43
CA CYS A 36 -2.73 5.52 0.74
C CYS A 36 -2.07 6.89 0.93
N ILE A 37 -2.80 7.99 0.69
CA ILE A 37 -2.27 9.35 0.89
C ILE A 37 -1.93 9.59 2.36
N THR A 38 -2.81 9.18 3.27
CA THR A 38 -2.62 9.36 4.72
C THR A 38 -1.36 8.63 5.21
N VAL A 39 -1.17 7.37 4.78
CA VAL A 39 -0.01 6.55 5.13
C VAL A 39 1.26 7.09 4.46
N ALA A 40 1.19 7.51 3.20
CA ALA A 40 2.32 8.09 2.49
C ALA A 40 2.91 9.31 3.20
N VAL A 41 2.04 10.23 3.63
CA VAL A 41 2.44 11.45 4.35
C VAL A 41 3.00 11.13 5.72
N LYS A 42 2.41 10.16 6.44
CA LYS A 42 2.83 9.80 7.80
C LYS A 42 4.14 9.01 7.82
N GLU A 43 4.26 8.03 6.93
CA GLU A 43 5.29 6.99 7.02
C GLU A 43 6.51 7.25 6.13
N HIS A 44 6.40 8.20 5.19
CA HIS A 44 7.45 8.59 4.24
C HIS A 44 8.15 7.38 3.58
N PRO A 45 7.41 6.53 2.83
CA PRO A 45 7.98 5.34 2.20
C PRO A 45 8.96 5.72 1.07
N ASP A 46 9.93 4.84 0.82
CA ASP A 46 10.93 4.98 -0.23
C ASP A 46 10.38 4.57 -1.62
N LEU A 47 9.37 3.70 -1.63
CA LEU A 47 8.75 3.13 -2.83
C LEU A 47 7.24 2.93 -2.65
N PHE A 48 6.50 3.13 -3.74
CA PHE A 48 5.05 2.94 -3.81
C PHE A 48 4.72 1.83 -4.82
N VAL A 49 3.87 0.90 -4.41
CA VAL A 49 3.28 -0.15 -5.26
C VAL A 49 1.77 0.04 -5.21
N LEU A 50 1.18 0.42 -6.35
CA LEU A 50 -0.22 0.83 -6.42
C LEU A 50 -0.98 -0.10 -7.36
N ASP A 51 -2.08 -0.69 -6.88
CA ASP A 51 -3.05 -1.34 -7.74
C ASP A 51 -3.86 -0.28 -8.52
N LEU A 52 -3.90 -0.39 -9.84
CA LEU A 52 -4.65 0.50 -10.71
C LEU A 52 -6.13 0.09 -10.82
N GLY A 53 -6.49 -1.13 -10.42
CA GLY A 53 -7.86 -1.66 -10.41
C GLY A 53 -8.69 -1.14 -9.23
N MET A 54 -8.03 -0.75 -8.14
CA MET A 54 -8.64 -0.23 -6.94
C MET A 54 -9.54 0.99 -7.23
N ARG A 55 -10.81 0.88 -6.83
CA ARG A 55 -11.78 1.98 -6.99
C ARG A 55 -11.49 3.09 -5.97
N GLY A 56 -11.62 4.35 -6.37
CA GLY A 56 -11.51 5.49 -5.44
C GLY A 56 -10.12 6.15 -5.33
N TRP A 57 -9.21 5.88 -6.27
CA TRP A 57 -7.95 6.66 -6.41
C TRP A 57 -8.16 8.14 -6.68
N THR A 58 -9.30 8.49 -7.27
CA THR A 58 -9.63 9.85 -7.65
C THR A 58 -11.05 10.16 -7.22
N ALA A 59 -11.33 11.43 -6.93
CA ALA A 59 -12.68 11.92 -6.62
C ALA A 59 -13.66 11.83 -7.81
N TRP A 60 -13.32 11.09 -8.87
CA TRP A 60 -14.13 10.81 -10.05
C TRP A 60 -14.81 9.44 -9.96
N GLY A 61 -15.41 9.15 -8.81
CA GLY A 61 -16.46 8.12 -8.73
C GLY A 61 -17.66 8.52 -9.58
#